data_AF-A0A7J2HZE3-F1
#
_entry.id   AF-A0A7J2HZE3-F1
#
_cell.length_a   1.000
_cell.length_b   1.000
_cell.length_c   1.000
_cell.angle_alpha   90.00
_cell.angle_beta   90.00
_cell.angle_gamma   90.00
#
_symmetry.space_group_name_H-M   'P 1'
#
loop_
_entity.id
_entity.type
_entity.pdbx_description
1 polymer ?
#
loop_
_entity_poly.entity_id
_entity_poly.type
_entity_poly.pdbx_seq_one_letter_code
_entity_poly.pdbx_strand_id
1 'polypeptide(L)'
;MVGRPPDSRTGELSLKTISALTSLWIAPEDPLSFTQIHKGLVKKGVVKKLENKMTTARILKRAIKMGILQKKDRKYYLNVPPKKFIVFDYLQRIADTAETTEFHAGCWLWRLCQLYCVGMPSSILKHEDLKFILDILLLRVSWLYEALKDLAEEAEKREKNPSYVGMPMYALREATLELIPYFLGSFAGCDFDGLSLEDLHKLIPLLIQALPEEVDPQSPTRKDLMKKYFEILEYLKYKALEQEEEEIEESFFKKPKDFGLVIIPPEYLIAEDEAEKRAIKEDLEEFAHKSPLYIASSLLTYKKENVETIISIYGASLFKKSKLNKIMELYEKIYASNWVARIIGSYQFYDDKEKKQAKKIVNELAAKHGWKSLIMYLPFSRSRHCWFLPNEKKLQLLSEFFPVAKETIEEWLYEGIKMKEPIDKDKFEQLKRTFKGFKE
;
A
#
# COMPACT_ATOMS: atom_id res chain seq x y z
N MET A 1 -31.76 -48.61 5.64
CA MET A 1 -30.42 -48.06 5.33
C MET A 1 -30.59 -46.58 5.02
N VAL A 2 -30.21 -45.71 5.95
CA VAL A 2 -30.23 -44.25 5.74
C VAL A 2 -28.80 -43.78 5.87
N GLY A 3 -28.22 -43.32 4.77
CA GLY A 3 -26.85 -42.85 4.70
C GLY A 3 -26.66 -41.61 5.56
N ARG A 4 -25.56 -41.58 6.33
CA ARG A 4 -25.10 -40.34 6.96
C ARG A 4 -24.73 -39.33 5.86
N PRO A 5 -25.08 -38.05 6.03
CA PRO A 5 -24.63 -37.01 5.12
C PRO A 5 -23.10 -36.89 5.18
N PRO A 6 -22.43 -36.58 4.06
CA PRO A 6 -20.99 -36.40 4.03
C PRO A 6 -20.62 -35.12 4.80
N ASP A 7 -19.87 -35.27 5.89
CA ASP A 7 -19.27 -34.15 6.62
C ASP A 7 -18.36 -33.33 5.69
N SER A 8 -18.82 -32.14 5.33
CA SER A 8 -18.11 -31.13 4.52
C SER A 8 -16.99 -30.40 5.27
N ARG A 9 -16.51 -30.93 6.40
CA ARG A 9 -15.31 -30.43 7.15
C ARG A 9 -14.10 -31.35 7.04
N THR A 10 -14.11 -32.31 6.11
CA THR A 10 -13.10 -33.36 6.00
C THR A 10 -11.84 -32.89 5.26
N GLY A 11 -11.10 -31.95 5.82
CA GLY A 11 -9.83 -31.52 5.23
C GLY A 11 -8.92 -30.66 6.11
N GLU A 12 -9.49 -29.85 6.98
CA GLU A 12 -8.76 -28.78 7.68
C GLU A 12 -8.30 -29.19 9.08
N LEU A 13 -7.19 -28.61 9.53
CA LEU A 13 -6.73 -28.74 10.91
C LEU A 13 -7.52 -27.79 11.81
N SER A 14 -7.87 -28.22 13.02
CA SER A 14 -8.49 -27.33 14.00
C SER A 14 -7.54 -26.21 14.41
N LEU A 15 -8.07 -25.03 14.75
CA LEU A 15 -7.28 -23.88 15.25
C LEU A 15 -6.39 -24.25 16.44
N LYS A 16 -6.90 -25.08 17.36
CA LYS A 16 -6.12 -25.63 18.49
C LYS A 16 -4.90 -26.44 18.04
N THR A 17 -5.04 -27.21 16.96
CA THR A 17 -3.96 -28.03 16.38
C THR A 17 -2.94 -27.16 15.65
N ILE A 18 -3.40 -26.13 14.92
CA ILE A 18 -2.54 -25.18 14.21
C ILE A 18 -1.71 -24.38 15.21
N SER A 19 -2.34 -23.78 16.22
CA SER A 19 -1.66 -23.00 17.28
C SER A 19 -0.61 -23.84 18.04
N ALA A 20 -0.96 -25.07 18.40
CA ALA A 20 -0.02 -25.98 19.05
C ALA A 20 1.13 -26.43 18.13
N LEU A 21 0.90 -26.51 16.82
CA LEU A 21 1.92 -26.85 15.83
C LEU A 21 2.87 -25.67 15.59
N THR A 22 2.36 -24.46 15.33
CA THR A 22 3.18 -23.28 15.02
C THR A 22 4.01 -22.82 16.22
N SER A 23 3.48 -22.95 17.45
CA SER A 23 4.19 -22.62 18.69
C SER A 23 5.33 -23.57 19.08
N LEU A 24 5.69 -24.52 18.21
CA LEU A 24 6.90 -25.33 18.38
C LEU A 24 8.16 -24.63 17.86
N TRP A 25 7.99 -23.63 17.01
CA TRP A 25 9.06 -22.79 16.48
C TRP A 25 9.36 -21.66 17.45
N ILE A 26 10.64 -21.52 17.82
CA ILE A 26 11.12 -20.37 18.61
C ILE A 26 11.31 -19.18 17.66
N ALA A 27 11.93 -19.42 16.50
CA ALA A 27 11.98 -18.48 15.38
C ALA A 27 11.39 -19.11 14.10
N PRO A 28 10.67 -18.36 13.24
CA PRO A 28 10.09 -18.83 11.97
C PRO A 28 11.05 -19.56 11.03
N GLU A 29 12.30 -19.10 10.99
CA GLU A 29 13.39 -19.56 10.15
C GLU A 29 14.01 -20.88 10.63
N ASP A 30 13.78 -21.27 11.89
CA ASP A 30 14.38 -22.46 12.48
C ASP A 30 13.76 -23.75 11.90
N PRO A 31 14.58 -24.66 11.35
CA PRO A 31 14.03 -25.90 10.82
C PRO A 31 13.83 -26.95 11.90
N LEU A 32 12.62 -27.47 12.05
CA LEU A 32 12.33 -28.57 12.97
C LEU A 32 12.27 -29.91 12.26
N SER A 33 12.88 -30.93 12.85
CA SER A 33 12.73 -32.31 12.40
C SER A 33 11.36 -32.88 12.76
N PHE A 34 10.94 -33.93 12.05
CA PHE A 34 9.73 -34.69 12.40
C PHE A 34 9.72 -35.11 13.88
N THR A 35 10.87 -35.54 14.41
CA THR A 35 11.01 -36.02 15.78
C THR A 35 10.80 -34.90 16.81
N GLN A 36 11.37 -33.72 16.56
CA GLN A 36 11.16 -32.54 17.41
C GLN A 36 9.69 -32.12 17.42
N ILE A 37 9.06 -32.07 16.24
CA ILE A 37 7.64 -31.72 16.12
C ILE A 37 6.75 -32.75 16.81
N HIS A 38 7.03 -34.04 16.61
CA HIS A 38 6.26 -35.11 17.23
C HIS A 38 6.31 -35.04 18.76
N LYS A 39 7.50 -34.89 19.35
CA LYS A 39 7.66 -34.71 20.80
C LYS A 39 6.93 -33.45 21.30
N GLY A 40 7.02 -32.36 20.55
CA GLY A 40 6.34 -31.10 20.86
C GLY A 40 4.81 -31.21 20.87
N LEU A 41 4.23 -31.86 19.86
CA LEU A 41 2.78 -32.09 19.77
C LEU A 41 2.26 -33.06 20.84
N VAL A 42 3.08 -34.02 21.27
CA VAL A 42 2.73 -34.89 22.42
C VAL A 42 2.72 -34.08 23.71
N LYS A 43 3.75 -33.26 23.95
CA LYS A 43 3.82 -32.37 25.13
C LYS A 43 2.64 -31.39 25.21
N LYS A 44 2.17 -30.89 24.06
CA LYS A 44 1.01 -29.99 23.97
C LYS A 44 -0.35 -30.72 23.93
N GLY A 45 -0.39 -32.04 24.12
CA GLY A 45 -1.62 -32.84 24.21
C GLY A 45 -2.39 -32.98 22.89
N VAL A 46 -1.80 -32.58 21.75
CA VAL A 46 -2.40 -32.74 20.42
C VAL A 46 -2.28 -34.19 19.95
N VAL A 47 -1.18 -34.84 20.29
CA VAL A 47 -0.94 -36.25 20.00
C VAL A 47 -0.90 -37.01 21.32
N LYS A 48 -1.78 -38.01 21.48
CA LYS A 48 -1.99 -38.66 22.78
C LYS A 48 -0.75 -39.31 23.40
N LYS A 49 0.14 -39.90 22.59
CA LYS A 49 1.33 -40.64 23.04
C LYS A 49 2.45 -40.64 22.00
N LEU A 50 3.68 -40.95 22.41
CA LEU A 50 4.88 -41.01 21.55
C LEU A 50 4.84 -42.12 20.48
N GLU A 51 3.98 -43.13 20.65
CA GLU A 51 3.80 -44.19 19.66
C GLU A 51 2.95 -43.73 18.47
N ASN A 52 2.16 -42.65 18.63
CA ASN A 52 1.19 -42.18 17.65
C ASN A 52 1.80 -41.32 16.52
N LYS A 53 2.92 -41.77 15.94
CA LYS A 53 3.63 -41.05 14.87
C LYS A 53 2.77 -40.82 13.62
N MET A 54 1.85 -41.73 13.32
CA MET A 54 0.92 -41.61 12.19
C MET A 54 0.00 -40.38 12.30
N THR A 55 -0.40 -40.00 13.52
CA THR A 55 -1.22 -38.80 13.75
C THR A 55 -0.42 -37.54 13.40
N THR A 56 0.83 -37.45 13.86
CA THR A 56 1.73 -36.34 13.48
C THR A 56 1.99 -36.29 11.99
N ALA A 57 2.20 -37.44 11.33
CA ALA A 57 2.39 -37.47 9.88
C ALA A 57 1.16 -36.93 9.12
N ARG A 58 -0.06 -37.28 9.55
CA ARG A 58 -1.30 -36.73 8.98
C ARG A 58 -1.44 -35.24 9.24
N ILE A 59 -1.12 -34.77 10.44
CA ILE A 59 -1.15 -33.34 10.79
C ILE A 59 -0.18 -32.55 9.89
N LEU A 60 1.07 -33.01 9.77
CA LEU A 60 2.08 -32.35 8.95
C LEU A 60 1.72 -32.37 7.47
N LYS A 61 1.17 -33.48 6.95
CA LYS A 61 0.68 -33.57 5.57
C LYS A 61 -0.43 -32.55 5.30
N ARG A 62 -1.35 -32.35 6.25
CA ARG A 62 -2.41 -31.34 6.14
C ARG A 62 -1.88 -29.92 6.29
N ALA A 63 -0.98 -29.66 7.24
CA ALA A 63 -0.37 -28.35 7.42
C ALA A 63 0.45 -27.92 6.19
N ILE A 64 1.14 -28.84 5.53
CA ILE A 64 1.79 -28.59 4.23
C ILE A 64 0.77 -28.30 3.14
N LYS A 65 -0.32 -29.10 3.06
CA LYS A 65 -1.39 -28.88 2.08
C LYS A 65 -2.08 -27.51 2.28
N MET A 66 -2.17 -27.05 3.52
CA MET A 66 -2.73 -25.74 3.90
C MET A 66 -1.73 -24.59 3.75
N GLY A 67 -0.49 -24.84 3.33
CA GLY A 67 0.53 -23.80 3.22
C GLY A 67 0.97 -23.21 4.56
N ILE A 68 0.82 -23.95 5.67
CA ILE A 68 1.28 -23.53 7.02
C ILE A 68 2.73 -23.97 7.26
N LEU A 69 3.15 -25.07 6.62
CA LEU A 69 4.50 -25.58 6.71
C LEU A 69 5.08 -25.85 5.33
N GLN A 70 6.38 -25.64 5.17
CA GLN A 70 7.13 -26.14 4.03
C GLN A 70 8.04 -27.29 4.50
N LYS A 71 8.22 -28.32 3.67
CA LYS A 71 9.15 -29.42 3.97
C LYS A 71 10.33 -29.37 3.00
N LYS A 72 11.54 -29.21 3.54
CA LYS A 72 12.81 -29.22 2.78
C LYS A 72 13.83 -30.07 3.53
N ASP A 73 14.56 -30.92 2.82
CA ASP A 73 15.65 -31.75 3.36
C ASP A 73 15.31 -32.50 4.67
N ARG A 74 14.14 -33.16 4.68
CA ARG A 74 13.57 -33.90 5.82
C ARG A 74 13.24 -33.05 7.07
N LYS A 75 13.39 -31.74 7.01
CA LYS A 75 12.97 -30.78 8.04
C LYS A 75 11.73 -30.01 7.59
N TYR A 76 11.04 -29.41 8.55
CA TYR A 76 9.85 -28.60 8.34
C TYR A 76 10.16 -27.16 8.76
N TYR A 77 9.66 -26.22 7.97
CA TYR A 77 9.82 -24.78 8.13
C TYR A 77 8.44 -24.18 8.34
N LEU A 78 8.34 -23.20 9.23
CA LEU A 78 7.10 -22.49 9.44
C LEU A 78 6.88 -21.55 8.26
N ASN A 79 5.75 -21.72 7.59
CA ASN A 79 5.33 -20.78 6.56
C ASN A 79 4.58 -19.65 7.26
N VAL A 80 5.32 -18.63 7.72
CA VAL A 80 4.71 -17.54 8.47
C VAL A 80 4.03 -16.58 7.49
N PRO A 81 2.69 -16.43 7.52
CA PRO A 81 2.06 -15.29 6.90
C PRO A 81 2.66 -14.01 7.47
N PRO A 82 3.06 -13.04 6.62
CA PRO A 82 3.51 -11.75 7.13
C PRO A 82 2.44 -11.27 8.10
N LYS A 83 2.88 -10.92 9.32
CA LYS A 83 1.93 -10.72 10.42
C LYS A 83 0.95 -9.66 9.99
N LYS A 84 -0.34 -9.87 10.27
CA LYS A 84 -1.32 -8.80 10.10
C LYS A 84 -0.90 -7.65 11.00
N PHE A 85 -0.90 -6.43 10.48
CA PHE A 85 -0.76 -5.26 11.32
C PHE A 85 -2.03 -5.10 12.12
N ILE A 86 -1.90 -5.21 13.45
CA ILE A 86 -3.00 -5.05 14.38
C ILE A 86 -2.78 -3.72 15.09
N VAL A 87 -3.59 -2.73 14.73
CA VAL A 87 -3.51 -1.36 15.25
C VAL A 87 -3.54 -1.36 16.78
N PHE A 88 -4.38 -2.17 17.40
CA PHE A 88 -4.47 -2.26 18.85
C PHE A 88 -3.20 -2.81 19.52
N ASP A 89 -2.52 -3.78 18.91
CA ASP A 89 -1.24 -4.29 19.44
C ASP A 89 -0.17 -3.19 19.39
N TYR A 90 -0.17 -2.39 18.32
CA TYR A 90 0.70 -1.23 18.18
C TYR A 90 0.41 -0.16 19.23
N LEU A 91 -0.88 0.21 19.39
CA LEU A 91 -1.30 1.18 20.40
C LEU A 91 -0.96 0.73 21.82
N GLN A 92 -1.22 -0.54 22.16
CA GLN A 92 -0.89 -1.10 23.47
C GLN A 92 0.61 -0.99 23.75
N ARG A 93 1.46 -1.38 22.79
CA ARG A 93 2.91 -1.30 22.95
C ARG A 93 3.40 0.12 23.22
N ILE A 94 2.82 1.12 22.55
CA ILE A 94 3.22 2.52 22.76
C ILE A 94 2.65 3.02 24.09
N ALA A 95 1.39 2.72 24.40
CA ALA A 95 0.80 3.09 25.68
C ALA A 95 1.57 2.51 26.89
N ASP A 96 2.14 1.31 26.75
CA ASP A 96 2.95 0.65 27.79
C ASP A 96 4.33 1.31 28.00
N THR A 97 4.85 2.05 27.00
CA THR A 97 6.25 2.52 26.99
C THR A 97 6.40 4.03 26.89
N ALA A 98 5.34 4.75 26.54
CA ALA A 98 5.37 6.18 26.27
C ALA A 98 4.36 6.94 27.11
N GLU A 99 4.69 8.19 27.46
CA GLU A 99 3.77 9.09 28.13
C GLU A 99 2.57 9.38 27.22
N THR A 100 1.36 9.34 27.79
CA THR A 100 0.15 9.76 27.08
C THR A 100 -0.25 11.12 27.60
N THR A 101 -0.27 12.10 26.71
CA THR A 101 -0.78 13.44 27.04
C THR A 101 -2.24 13.53 26.59
N GLU A 102 -3.13 13.86 27.53
CA GLU A 102 -4.56 14.06 27.27
C GLU A 102 -4.83 15.53 26.94
N PHE A 103 -5.58 15.73 25.88
CA PHE A 103 -6.01 17.05 25.41
C PHE A 103 -7.52 17.11 25.27
N HIS A 104 -8.04 18.31 25.48
CA HIS A 104 -9.45 18.61 25.37
C HIS A 104 -9.61 19.77 24.40
N ALA A 105 -10.45 19.59 23.38
CA ALA A 105 -10.84 20.67 22.50
C ALA A 105 -12.27 21.13 22.85
N GLY A 106 -12.44 22.42 23.05
CA GLY A 106 -13.71 23.04 23.48
C GLY A 106 -13.52 24.07 24.59
N CYS A 107 -14.60 24.70 25.02
CA CYS A 107 -14.59 25.63 26.14
C CYS A 107 -14.85 24.89 27.47
N TRP A 108 -14.68 25.59 28.59
CA TRP A 108 -14.99 25.02 29.91
C TRP A 108 -16.43 24.49 30.03
N LEU A 109 -17.36 25.09 29.27
CA LEU A 109 -18.79 24.75 29.25
C LEU A 109 -19.18 23.66 28.23
N TRP A 110 -18.33 23.35 27.25
CA TRP A 110 -18.59 22.30 26.25
C TRP A 110 -17.30 21.66 25.76
N ARG A 111 -17.26 20.32 25.70
CA ARG A 111 -16.14 19.57 25.12
C ARG A 111 -16.57 19.04 23.75
N LEU A 112 -15.88 19.45 22.68
CA LEU A 112 -16.10 18.96 21.32
C LEU A 112 -15.56 17.53 21.20
N CYS A 113 -14.29 17.33 21.55
CA CYS A 113 -13.68 16.00 21.58
C CYS A 113 -12.60 15.88 22.67
N GLN A 114 -12.29 14.62 23.02
CA GLN A 114 -11.15 14.24 23.84
C GLN A 114 -10.09 13.61 22.92
N LEU A 115 -8.85 14.08 23.03
CA LEU A 115 -7.74 13.64 22.19
C LEU A 115 -6.64 13.06 23.09
N TYR A 116 -6.15 11.88 22.73
CA TYR A 116 -5.03 11.23 23.43
C TYR A 116 -3.81 11.20 22.51
N CYS A 117 -2.78 11.95 22.87
CA CYS A 117 -1.51 11.96 22.15
C CYS A 117 -0.52 11.02 22.84
N VAL A 118 -0.44 9.78 22.36
CA VAL A 118 0.48 8.77 22.89
C VAL A 118 1.90 9.05 22.38
N GLY A 119 2.88 9.14 23.29
CA GLY A 119 4.28 9.43 22.98
C GLY A 119 4.62 10.92 22.84
N MET A 120 3.66 11.81 23.07
CA MET A 120 3.92 13.24 23.14
C MET A 120 4.47 13.60 24.54
N PRO A 121 5.66 14.22 24.65
CA PRO A 121 6.24 14.54 25.94
C PRO A 121 5.45 15.65 26.61
N SER A 122 5.12 15.49 27.90
CA SER A 122 4.39 16.52 28.66
C SER A 122 5.14 17.86 28.77
N SER A 123 6.46 17.87 28.50
CA SER A 123 7.25 19.09 28.40
C SER A 123 6.77 20.03 27.29
N ILE A 124 6.06 19.56 26.27
CA ILE A 124 5.51 20.42 25.21
C ILE A 124 4.61 21.52 25.79
N LEU A 125 3.90 21.22 26.90
CA LEU A 125 3.02 22.16 27.60
C LEU A 125 3.80 23.24 28.37
N LYS A 126 5.09 23.04 28.61
CA LYS A 126 5.97 23.99 29.32
C LYS A 126 6.57 25.05 28.38
N HIS A 127 6.51 24.81 27.07
CA HIS A 127 7.05 25.71 26.05
C HIS A 127 5.88 26.45 25.39
N GLU A 128 5.74 27.75 25.65
CA GLU A 128 4.56 28.53 25.22
C GLU A 128 4.40 28.56 23.69
N ASP A 129 5.51 28.63 22.95
CA ASP A 129 5.55 28.58 21.49
C ASP A 129 5.09 27.22 20.95
N LEU A 130 5.59 26.12 21.49
CA LEU A 130 5.18 24.77 21.09
C LEU A 130 3.73 24.48 21.46
N LYS A 131 3.29 24.93 22.64
CA LYS A 131 1.91 24.81 23.09
C LYS A 131 0.96 25.59 22.18
N PHE A 132 1.32 26.82 21.80
CA PHE A 132 0.52 27.62 20.88
C PHE A 132 0.33 26.91 19.53
N ILE A 133 1.42 26.38 18.93
CA ILE A 133 1.35 25.61 17.68
C ILE A 133 0.48 24.36 17.88
N LEU A 134 0.65 23.65 18.99
CA LEU A 134 -0.11 22.45 19.31
C LEU A 134 -1.60 22.74 19.44
N ASP A 135 -1.99 23.83 20.11
CA ASP A 135 -3.39 24.22 20.28
C ASP A 135 -4.07 24.48 18.92
N ILE A 136 -3.34 25.10 17.97
CA ILE A 136 -3.79 25.28 16.58
C ILE A 136 -4.06 23.94 15.90
N LEU A 137 -3.08 23.03 15.94
CA LEU A 137 -3.18 21.73 15.28
C LEU A 137 -4.27 20.85 15.90
N LEU A 138 -4.42 20.87 17.23
CA LEU A 138 -5.45 20.10 17.92
C LEU A 138 -6.84 20.60 17.56
N LEU A 139 -7.04 21.91 17.44
CA LEU A 139 -8.30 22.46 16.96
C LEU A 139 -8.62 21.95 15.56
N ARG A 140 -7.66 21.97 14.62
CA ARG A 140 -7.83 21.42 13.26
C ARG A 140 -8.28 19.96 13.29
N VAL A 141 -7.63 19.13 14.11
CA VAL A 141 -7.99 17.71 14.29
C VAL A 141 -9.42 17.57 14.81
N SER A 142 -9.86 18.44 15.73
CA SER A 142 -11.24 18.42 16.25
C SER A 142 -12.28 18.75 15.18
N TRP A 143 -12.03 19.76 14.33
CA TRP A 143 -12.93 20.08 13.21
C TRP A 143 -13.03 18.94 12.20
N LEU A 144 -11.89 18.30 11.90
CA LEU A 144 -11.87 17.10 11.05
C LEU A 144 -12.60 15.92 11.69
N TYR A 145 -12.46 15.74 13.01
CA TYR A 145 -13.18 14.71 13.75
C TYR A 145 -14.71 14.91 13.65
N GLU A 146 -15.21 16.14 13.86
CA GLU A 146 -16.64 16.44 13.71
C GLU A 146 -17.13 16.22 12.28
N ALA A 147 -16.39 16.69 11.27
CA ALA A 147 -16.72 16.46 9.86
C ALA A 147 -16.81 14.95 9.52
N LEU A 148 -15.88 14.14 10.04
CA LEU A 148 -15.89 12.68 9.83
C LEU A 148 -17.05 12.01 10.58
N LYS A 149 -17.38 12.49 11.79
CA LYS A 149 -18.53 12.00 12.56
C LYS A 149 -19.83 12.27 11.80
N ASP A 150 -20.01 13.49 11.32
CA ASP A 150 -21.18 13.89 10.54
C ASP A 150 -21.31 13.07 9.24
N LEU A 151 -20.19 12.81 8.55
CA LEU A 151 -20.18 11.94 7.37
C LEU A 151 -20.59 10.49 7.71
N ALA A 152 -20.15 9.98 8.86
CA ALA A 152 -20.54 8.63 9.30
C ALA A 152 -22.04 8.56 9.59
N GLU A 153 -22.60 9.57 10.26
CA GLU A 153 -24.04 9.66 10.54
C GLU A 153 -24.86 9.79 9.23
N GLU A 154 -24.37 10.60 8.29
CA GLU A 154 -24.98 10.78 6.98
C GLU A 154 -25.00 9.46 6.19
N ALA A 155 -23.90 8.70 6.20
CA ALA A 155 -23.83 7.39 5.56
C ALA A 155 -24.89 6.41 6.13
N GLU A 156 -25.03 6.35 7.45
CA GLU A 156 -26.06 5.51 8.10
C GLU A 156 -27.49 5.97 7.78
N LYS A 157 -27.74 7.29 7.66
CA LYS A 157 -29.04 7.82 7.24
C LYS A 157 -29.36 7.36 5.82
N ARG A 158 -28.42 7.45 4.88
CA ARG A 158 -28.59 7.02 3.49
C ARG A 158 -28.79 5.53 3.35
N GLU A 159 -28.14 4.71 4.18
CA GLU A 159 -28.41 3.26 4.21
C GLU A 159 -29.88 2.96 4.59
N LYS A 160 -30.47 3.76 5.48
CA LYS A 160 -31.87 3.63 5.90
C LYS A 160 -32.85 4.27 4.92
N ASN A 161 -32.44 5.34 4.26
CA ASN A 161 -33.23 6.08 3.27
C ASN A 161 -32.35 6.40 2.04
N PRO A 162 -32.24 5.49 1.05
CA PRO A 162 -31.35 5.70 -0.10
C PRO A 162 -31.73 6.89 -1.00
N SER A 163 -32.96 7.40 -0.90
CA SER A 163 -33.40 8.61 -1.62
C SER A 163 -33.00 9.91 -0.94
N TYR A 164 -32.47 9.86 0.29
CA TYR A 164 -31.91 11.01 0.99
C TYR A 164 -30.52 11.34 0.44
N VAL A 165 -30.28 12.62 0.14
CA VAL A 165 -29.06 13.11 -0.54
C VAL A 165 -28.43 14.26 0.25
N GLY A 166 -28.76 14.41 1.54
CA GLY A 166 -28.29 15.49 2.39
C GLY A 166 -26.77 15.51 2.50
N MET A 167 -26.16 16.69 2.59
CA MET A 167 -24.72 16.81 2.81
C MET A 167 -24.48 17.53 4.13
N PRO A 168 -23.73 16.95 5.08
CA PRO A 168 -23.46 17.60 6.35
C PRO A 168 -22.61 18.86 6.14
N MET A 169 -23.11 19.98 6.69
CA MET A 169 -22.54 21.30 6.45
C MET A 169 -21.12 21.46 7.00
N TYR A 170 -20.79 20.84 8.14
CA TYR A 170 -19.42 20.83 8.66
C TYR A 170 -18.46 20.07 7.73
N ALA A 171 -18.87 18.90 7.23
CA ALA A 171 -18.04 18.15 6.28
C ALA A 171 -17.82 18.91 4.97
N LEU A 172 -18.84 19.62 4.50
CA LEU A 172 -18.76 20.44 3.29
C LEU A 172 -17.84 21.65 3.48
N ARG A 173 -17.90 22.29 4.64
CA ARG A 173 -17.01 23.38 5.06
C ARG A 173 -15.56 22.92 5.06
N GLU A 174 -15.28 21.77 5.67
CA GLU A 174 -13.94 21.21 5.71
C GLU A 174 -13.43 20.78 4.34
N ALA A 175 -14.27 20.14 3.52
CA ALA A 175 -13.91 19.78 2.15
C ALA A 175 -13.59 21.01 1.27
N THR A 176 -14.33 22.11 1.47
CA THR A 176 -14.12 23.37 0.74
C THR A 176 -12.79 24.02 1.13
N LEU A 177 -12.47 24.05 2.41
CA LEU A 177 -11.18 24.54 2.91
C LEU A 177 -10.01 23.70 2.38
N GLU A 178 -10.14 22.37 2.38
CA GLU A 178 -9.10 21.42 1.94
C GLU A 178 -8.80 21.45 0.43
N LEU A 179 -9.63 22.11 -0.40
CA LEU A 179 -9.32 22.30 -1.82
C LEU A 179 -7.99 23.02 -2.03
N ILE A 180 -7.66 23.98 -1.16
CA ILE A 180 -6.45 24.76 -1.22
C ILE A 180 -5.21 23.86 -1.07
N PRO A 181 -5.00 23.16 0.07
CA PRO A 181 -3.84 22.28 0.23
C PRO A 181 -3.87 21.09 -0.73
N TYR A 182 -5.05 20.59 -1.14
CA TYR A 182 -5.16 19.48 -2.10
C TYR A 182 -4.60 19.81 -3.48
N PHE A 183 -4.82 21.02 -3.99
CA PHE A 183 -4.35 21.43 -5.33
C PHE A 183 -3.05 22.23 -5.31
N LEU A 184 -2.78 23.00 -4.25
CA LEU A 184 -1.64 23.93 -4.18
C LEU A 184 -0.50 23.43 -3.28
N GLY A 185 -0.72 22.38 -2.47
CA GLY A 185 0.28 21.80 -1.59
C GLY A 185 0.34 22.40 -0.19
N SER A 186 1.11 21.76 0.69
CA SER A 186 1.05 21.85 2.17
C SER A 186 1.51 23.17 2.81
N PHE A 187 1.75 24.24 2.05
CA PHE A 187 2.06 25.56 2.61
C PHE A 187 0.85 26.51 2.66
N ALA A 188 -0.29 26.08 2.13
CA ALA A 188 -1.54 26.83 2.19
C ALA A 188 -2.53 26.13 3.11
N GLY A 189 -2.14 25.92 4.37
CA GLY A 189 -3.04 25.56 5.45
C GLY A 189 -3.39 26.83 6.23
N CYS A 190 -4.59 27.37 6.07
CA CYS A 190 -5.08 28.39 6.99
C CYS A 190 -5.67 27.69 8.21
N ASP A 191 -4.79 27.24 9.11
CA ASP A 191 -5.23 26.96 10.47
C ASP A 191 -5.52 28.32 11.14
N PHE A 192 -6.73 28.49 11.71
CA PHE A 192 -7.33 29.77 12.11
C PHE A 192 -7.79 30.70 10.97
N ASP A 193 -8.42 30.18 9.91
CA ASP A 193 -9.16 31.06 9.01
C ASP A 193 -10.35 31.75 9.73
N GLY A 194 -10.96 31.08 10.72
CA GLY A 194 -12.19 31.53 11.38
C GLY A 194 -13.38 31.67 10.41
N LEU A 195 -13.25 31.13 9.20
CA LEU A 195 -14.18 31.38 8.11
C LEU A 195 -15.35 30.42 8.20
N SER A 196 -16.55 30.99 8.10
CA SER A 196 -17.79 30.25 7.85
C SER A 196 -17.73 29.56 6.49
N LEU A 197 -18.62 28.57 6.27
CA LEU A 197 -18.81 27.98 4.94
C LEU A 197 -19.12 29.10 3.92
N GLU A 198 -19.96 30.06 4.28
CA GLU A 198 -20.33 31.20 3.45
C GLU A 198 -19.12 32.04 3.04
N ASP A 199 -18.20 32.30 3.96
CA ASP A 199 -17.02 33.11 3.67
C ASP A 199 -15.98 32.33 2.85
N LEU A 200 -15.88 31.01 3.05
CA LEU A 200 -15.09 30.14 2.18
C LEU A 200 -15.62 30.14 0.75
N HIS A 201 -16.95 30.09 0.56
CA HIS A 201 -17.54 30.16 -0.77
C HIS A 201 -17.35 31.53 -1.46
N LYS A 202 -17.08 32.60 -0.71
CA LYS A 202 -16.65 33.89 -1.28
C LYS A 202 -15.16 33.91 -1.58
N LEU A 203 -14.34 33.37 -0.68
CA LEU A 203 -12.87 33.44 -0.76
C LEU A 203 -12.30 32.51 -1.84
N ILE A 204 -12.74 31.25 -1.91
CA ILE A 204 -12.18 30.24 -2.81
C ILE A 204 -12.25 30.67 -4.29
N PRO A 205 -13.37 31.23 -4.81
CA PRO A 205 -13.41 31.76 -6.17
C PRO A 205 -12.36 32.85 -6.44
N LEU A 206 -12.15 33.76 -5.48
CA LEU A 206 -11.16 34.83 -5.60
C LEU A 206 -9.74 34.26 -5.64
N LEU A 207 -9.46 33.25 -4.81
CA LEU A 207 -8.18 32.54 -4.82
C LEU A 207 -7.96 31.81 -6.15
N ILE A 208 -8.95 31.05 -6.63
CA ILE A 208 -8.88 30.35 -7.92
C ILE A 208 -8.64 31.35 -9.05
N GLN A 209 -9.32 32.50 -9.04
CA GLN A 209 -9.15 33.53 -10.05
C GLN A 209 -7.73 34.11 -10.05
N ALA A 210 -7.14 34.30 -8.87
CA ALA A 210 -5.78 34.83 -8.71
C ALA A 210 -4.68 33.85 -9.12
N LEU A 211 -4.98 32.55 -9.24
CA LEU A 211 -4.00 31.56 -9.69
C LEU A 211 -3.60 31.79 -11.16
N PRO A 212 -2.30 31.71 -11.50
CA PRO A 212 -1.85 31.74 -12.89
C PRO A 212 -2.36 30.51 -13.64
N GLU A 213 -2.52 30.60 -14.96
CA GLU A 213 -2.90 29.43 -15.79
C GLU A 213 -1.79 28.37 -15.85
N GLU A 214 -0.53 28.82 -15.79
CA GLU A 214 0.66 27.96 -15.70
C GLU A 214 1.69 28.59 -14.75
N VAL A 215 2.30 27.78 -13.88
CA VAL A 215 3.41 28.22 -13.00
C VAL A 215 4.75 27.98 -13.71
N ASP A 216 4.87 26.85 -14.43
CA ASP A 216 5.95 26.58 -15.39
C ASP A 216 5.46 25.60 -16.48
N PRO A 217 6.14 25.52 -17.65
CA PRO A 217 5.76 24.63 -18.77
C PRO A 217 5.66 23.13 -18.44
N GLN A 218 6.27 22.68 -17.34
CA GLN A 218 6.27 21.31 -16.84
C GLN A 218 5.33 21.11 -15.63
N SER A 219 4.76 22.18 -15.08
CA SER A 219 3.87 22.17 -13.92
C SER A 219 2.66 23.10 -14.15
N PRO A 220 1.64 22.63 -14.89
CA PRO A 220 0.42 23.41 -15.06
C PRO A 220 -0.26 23.59 -13.71
N THR A 221 -0.67 24.83 -13.41
CA THR A 221 -1.51 25.10 -12.26
C THR A 221 -2.83 24.35 -12.49
N ARG A 222 -3.24 23.52 -11.54
CA ARG A 222 -4.47 22.72 -11.65
C ARG A 222 -5.75 23.55 -11.47
N LYS A 223 -5.74 24.80 -11.94
CA LYS A 223 -6.78 25.82 -11.77
C LYS A 223 -8.14 25.34 -12.26
N ASP A 224 -8.19 24.76 -13.46
CA ASP A 224 -9.42 24.18 -14.02
C ASP A 224 -9.98 23.03 -13.18
N LEU A 225 -9.11 22.20 -12.59
CA LEU A 225 -9.53 21.10 -11.72
C LEU A 225 -10.04 21.63 -10.38
N MET A 226 -9.34 22.59 -9.78
CA MET A 226 -9.78 23.24 -8.55
C MET A 226 -11.14 23.94 -8.72
N LYS A 227 -11.34 24.63 -9.86
CA LYS A 227 -12.64 25.22 -10.22
C LYS A 227 -13.75 24.17 -10.31
N LYS A 228 -13.52 23.07 -11.03
CA LYS A 228 -14.48 21.96 -11.16
C LYS A 228 -14.84 21.34 -9.81
N TYR A 229 -13.85 21.14 -8.93
CA TYR A 229 -14.10 20.58 -7.61
C TYR A 229 -14.92 21.55 -6.75
N PHE A 230 -14.61 22.85 -6.80
CA PHE A 230 -15.41 23.86 -6.10
C PHE A 230 -16.86 23.92 -6.60
N GLU A 231 -17.08 23.85 -7.93
CA GLU A 231 -18.43 23.78 -8.52
C GLU A 231 -19.23 22.56 -8.02
N ILE A 232 -18.57 21.41 -7.82
CA ILE A 232 -19.20 20.23 -7.22
C ILE A 232 -19.61 20.51 -5.76
N LEU A 233 -18.73 21.12 -4.96
CA LEU A 233 -19.05 21.43 -3.56
C LEU A 233 -20.19 22.45 -3.43
N GLU A 234 -20.25 23.45 -4.31
CA GLU A 234 -21.37 24.40 -4.40
C GLU A 234 -22.69 23.71 -4.74
N TYR A 235 -22.67 22.78 -5.70
CA TYR A 235 -23.85 21.98 -6.01
C TYR A 235 -24.34 21.16 -4.81
N LEU A 236 -23.41 20.54 -4.08
CA LEU A 236 -23.72 19.77 -2.87
C LEU A 236 -24.29 20.65 -1.75
N LYS A 237 -23.78 21.87 -1.59
CA LYS A 237 -24.32 22.86 -0.66
C LYS A 237 -25.77 23.20 -0.98
N TYR A 238 -26.03 23.55 -2.24
CA TYR A 238 -27.37 23.91 -2.69
C TYR A 238 -28.36 22.75 -2.46
N LYS A 239 -27.95 21.51 -2.75
CA LYS A 239 -28.76 20.31 -2.48
C LYS A 239 -29.03 20.07 -1.00
N ALA A 240 -28.08 20.38 -0.12
CA ALA A 240 -28.29 20.29 1.32
C ALA A 240 -29.32 21.32 1.83
N LEU A 241 -29.21 22.56 1.37
CA LEU A 241 -30.13 23.65 1.74
C LEU A 241 -31.57 23.40 1.25
N GLU A 242 -31.75 22.77 0.09
CA GLU A 242 -33.09 22.37 -0.41
C GLU A 242 -33.78 21.32 0.49
N GLN A 243 -33.05 20.61 1.35
CA GLN A 243 -33.56 19.53 2.19
C GLN A 243 -33.65 19.91 3.68
N GLU A 244 -32.97 20.97 4.14
CA GLU A 244 -33.05 21.46 5.52
C GLU A 244 -34.42 22.10 5.89
N GLU A 245 -35.26 22.45 4.90
CA GLU A 245 -36.61 22.98 5.16
C GLU A 245 -37.61 21.93 5.69
N GLU A 246 -37.30 20.62 5.67
CA GLU A 246 -38.23 19.55 6.09
C GLU A 246 -37.93 18.89 7.46
N GLU A 247 -36.77 19.11 8.08
CA GLU A 247 -36.41 18.47 9.37
C GLU A 247 -35.90 19.46 10.44
N ILE A 248 -36.69 20.49 10.77
CA ILE A 248 -36.44 21.35 11.94
C ILE A 248 -37.24 20.85 13.14
N GLU A 249 -37.07 19.61 13.58
CA GLU A 249 -37.56 19.22 14.93
C GLU A 249 -36.99 17.91 15.50
N GLU A 250 -35.71 17.55 15.33
CA GLU A 250 -35.17 16.38 16.08
C GLU A 250 -33.65 16.33 16.32
N SER A 251 -32.94 17.47 16.33
CA SER A 251 -31.45 17.46 16.42
C SER A 251 -30.87 17.67 17.81
N PHE A 252 -31.62 18.14 18.81
CA PHE A 252 -31.03 18.55 20.09
C PHE A 252 -30.77 17.43 21.12
N PHE A 253 -31.13 16.17 20.84
CA PHE A 253 -30.95 15.07 21.79
C PHE A 253 -30.47 13.74 21.17
N LYS A 254 -29.73 13.77 20.06
CA LYS A 254 -29.00 12.57 19.65
C LYS A 254 -27.84 12.33 20.61
N LYS A 255 -27.89 11.25 21.38
CA LYS A 255 -26.74 10.76 22.14
C LYS A 255 -25.57 10.60 21.19
N PRO A 256 -24.34 11.03 21.56
CA PRO A 256 -23.17 10.74 20.76
C PRO A 256 -23.11 9.23 20.52
N LYS A 257 -23.10 8.81 19.25
CA LYS A 257 -22.67 7.46 18.93
C LYS A 257 -21.19 7.36 19.25
N ASP A 258 -20.74 6.20 19.73
CA ASP A 258 -19.32 5.94 19.99
C ASP A 258 -18.53 6.07 18.67
N PHE A 259 -18.01 7.26 18.39
CA PHE A 259 -17.18 7.57 17.22
C PHE A 259 -15.76 7.87 17.70
N GLY A 260 -14.77 7.16 17.17
CA GLY A 260 -13.37 7.31 17.58
C GLY A 260 -12.47 7.51 16.37
N LEU A 261 -11.59 8.51 16.43
CA LEU A 261 -10.53 8.73 15.45
C LEU A 261 -9.20 8.26 16.01
N VAL A 262 -8.60 7.28 15.35
CA VAL A 262 -7.27 6.76 15.68
C VAL A 262 -6.34 7.10 14.52
N ILE A 263 -5.42 8.02 14.75
CA ILE A 263 -4.39 8.40 13.77
C ILE A 263 -3.09 7.71 14.15
N ILE A 264 -2.57 6.89 13.25
CA ILE A 264 -1.29 6.20 13.41
C ILE A 264 -0.38 6.52 12.22
N PRO A 265 0.95 6.52 12.40
CA PRO A 265 1.87 6.59 11.28
C PRO A 265 1.60 5.47 10.26
N PRO A 266 1.82 5.72 8.96
CA PRO A 266 1.81 4.66 7.96
C PRO A 266 2.68 3.48 8.37
N GLU A 267 2.21 2.27 8.12
CA GLU A 267 2.88 1.06 8.60
C GLU A 267 4.32 0.92 8.09
N TYR A 268 4.63 1.37 6.88
CA TYR A 268 5.98 1.29 6.34
C TYR A 268 7.02 2.05 7.20
N LEU A 269 6.58 3.02 8.01
CA LEU A 269 7.43 3.71 9.00
C LEU A 269 7.60 2.91 10.31
N ILE A 270 6.69 1.97 10.57
CA ILE A 270 6.63 1.18 11.81
C ILE A 270 7.31 -0.19 11.63
N ALA A 271 7.08 -0.84 10.48
CA ALA A 271 7.51 -2.20 10.19
C ALA A 271 7.80 -2.37 8.69
N GLU A 272 8.76 -1.58 8.18
CA GLU A 272 9.11 -1.47 6.76
C GLU A 272 9.17 -2.82 6.03
N ASP A 273 9.96 -3.78 6.53
CA ASP A 273 10.14 -5.08 5.87
C ASP A 273 8.88 -5.95 5.90
N GLU A 274 8.05 -5.86 6.95
CA GLU A 274 6.80 -6.62 7.02
C GLU A 274 5.70 -5.99 6.16
N ALA A 275 5.62 -4.65 6.14
CA ALA A 275 4.72 -3.90 5.27
C ALA A 275 5.01 -4.21 3.79
N GLU A 276 6.30 -4.19 3.40
CA GLU A 276 6.73 -4.51 2.04
C GLU A 276 6.37 -5.96 1.66
N LYS A 277 6.65 -6.93 2.54
CA LYS A 277 6.27 -8.33 2.33
C LYS A 277 4.76 -8.53 2.13
N ARG A 278 3.91 -7.76 2.83
CA ARG A 278 2.45 -7.79 2.63
C ARG A 278 2.04 -7.18 1.30
N ALA A 279 2.59 -6.02 0.95
CA ALA A 279 2.34 -5.39 -0.34
C ALA A 279 2.71 -6.33 -1.50
N ILE A 280 3.87 -6.99 -1.44
CA ILE A 280 4.27 -7.99 -2.46
C ILE A 280 3.24 -9.12 -2.55
N LYS A 281 2.76 -9.64 -1.41
CA LYS A 281 1.77 -10.72 -1.39
C LYS A 281 0.44 -10.27 -2.02
N GLU A 282 -0.04 -9.08 -1.66
CA GLU A 282 -1.27 -8.48 -2.19
C GLU A 282 -1.17 -8.24 -3.70
N ASP A 283 -0.05 -7.69 -4.18
CA ASP A 283 0.25 -7.52 -5.60
C ASP A 283 0.25 -8.85 -6.36
N LEU A 284 0.85 -9.91 -5.79
CA LEU A 284 0.85 -11.24 -6.42
C LEU A 284 -0.56 -11.84 -6.49
N GLU A 285 -1.41 -11.60 -5.49
CA GLU A 285 -2.81 -12.03 -5.46
C GLU A 285 -3.66 -11.24 -6.48
N GLU A 286 -3.53 -9.92 -6.52
CA GLU A 286 -4.22 -9.05 -7.48
C GLU A 286 -3.79 -9.35 -8.92
N PHE A 287 -2.49 -9.46 -9.17
CA PHE A 287 -1.93 -9.67 -10.50
C PHE A 287 -1.90 -11.14 -10.91
N ALA A 288 -2.53 -12.04 -10.15
CA ALA A 288 -2.57 -13.48 -10.45
C ALA A 288 -3.04 -13.80 -11.88
N HIS A 289 -3.91 -12.96 -12.44
CA HIS A 289 -4.47 -13.06 -13.79
C HIS A 289 -3.58 -12.41 -14.89
N LYS A 290 -2.64 -11.53 -14.53
CA LYS A 290 -1.73 -10.84 -15.46
C LYS A 290 -0.63 -11.77 -15.97
N SER A 291 0.13 -11.32 -16.97
CA SER A 291 1.21 -12.14 -17.53
C SER A 291 2.43 -12.25 -16.62
N PRO A 292 3.27 -13.27 -16.83
CA PRO A 292 4.54 -13.40 -16.14
C PRO A 292 5.44 -12.16 -16.24
N LEU A 293 5.44 -11.49 -17.41
CA LEU A 293 6.26 -10.31 -17.65
C LEU A 293 5.77 -9.11 -16.86
N TYR A 294 4.46 -8.90 -16.79
CA TYR A 294 3.87 -7.84 -15.98
C TYR A 294 4.22 -8.02 -14.51
N ILE A 295 3.95 -9.21 -13.96
CA ILE A 295 4.20 -9.54 -12.55
C ILE A 295 5.70 -9.39 -12.23
N ALA A 296 6.59 -9.94 -13.06
CA ALA A 296 8.03 -9.81 -12.85
C ALA A 296 8.52 -8.35 -12.90
N SER A 297 7.83 -7.48 -13.65
CA SER A 297 8.19 -6.07 -13.75
C SER A 297 7.68 -5.25 -12.57
N SER A 298 6.47 -5.52 -12.07
CA SER A 298 5.90 -4.80 -10.92
C SER A 298 6.73 -5.05 -9.66
N LEU A 299 7.29 -6.25 -9.51
CA LEU A 299 8.08 -6.62 -8.34
C LEU A 299 9.43 -5.89 -8.20
N LEU A 300 9.89 -5.16 -9.23
CA LEU A 300 11.18 -4.43 -9.19
C LEU A 300 11.19 -3.24 -8.24
N THR A 301 10.03 -2.79 -7.78
CA THR A 301 9.91 -1.68 -6.82
C THR A 301 10.28 -2.10 -5.40
N TYR A 302 10.38 -3.40 -5.14
CA TYR A 302 10.60 -3.97 -3.82
C TYR A 302 12.03 -4.50 -3.63
N LYS A 303 12.43 -4.70 -2.36
CA LYS A 303 13.70 -5.38 -2.02
C LYS A 303 13.71 -6.80 -2.57
N LYS A 304 14.81 -7.19 -3.21
CA LYS A 304 14.93 -8.49 -3.88
C LYS A 304 14.71 -9.66 -2.94
N GLU A 305 15.27 -9.56 -1.73
CA GLU A 305 15.21 -10.59 -0.70
C GLU A 305 13.76 -10.82 -0.25
N ASN A 306 12.97 -9.75 -0.13
CA ASN A 306 11.56 -9.83 0.22
C ASN A 306 10.74 -10.45 -0.93
N VAL A 307 11.02 -10.09 -2.19
CA VAL A 307 10.38 -10.70 -3.37
C VAL A 307 10.66 -12.20 -3.45
N GLU A 308 11.93 -12.60 -3.34
CA GLU A 308 12.33 -14.02 -3.38
C GLU A 308 11.68 -14.81 -2.25
N THR A 309 11.66 -14.23 -1.04
CA THR A 309 11.03 -14.83 0.13
C THR A 309 9.53 -15.05 -0.13
N ILE A 310 8.80 -14.02 -0.53
CA ILE A 310 7.34 -14.09 -0.72
C ILE A 310 6.97 -15.00 -1.89
N ILE A 311 7.71 -14.98 -3.01
CA ILE A 311 7.46 -15.91 -4.12
C ILE A 311 7.77 -17.37 -3.73
N SER A 312 8.84 -17.61 -2.97
CA SER A 312 9.17 -18.98 -2.51
C SER A 312 8.08 -19.57 -1.61
N ILE A 313 7.40 -18.70 -0.86
CA ILE A 313 6.36 -19.03 0.10
C ILE A 313 4.98 -19.18 -0.57
N TYR A 314 4.55 -18.19 -1.37
CA TYR A 314 3.19 -18.11 -1.91
C TYR A 314 3.09 -18.41 -3.40
N GLY A 315 4.20 -18.39 -4.13
CA GLY A 315 4.18 -18.51 -5.59
C GLY A 315 3.52 -19.81 -6.07
N ALA A 316 3.72 -20.92 -5.36
CA ALA A 316 3.14 -22.21 -5.72
C ALA A 316 1.63 -22.33 -5.42
N SER A 317 1.10 -21.56 -4.46
CA SER A 317 -0.34 -21.52 -4.19
C SER A 317 -1.08 -20.58 -5.14
N LEU A 318 -0.42 -19.52 -5.60
CA LEU A 318 -1.02 -18.50 -6.47
C LEU A 318 -0.89 -18.84 -7.96
N PHE A 319 0.18 -19.53 -8.36
CA PHE A 319 0.49 -19.77 -9.77
C PHE A 319 0.71 -21.24 -10.09
N LYS A 320 0.28 -21.64 -11.30
CA LYS A 320 0.73 -22.92 -11.89
C LYS A 320 2.25 -22.93 -11.99
N LYS A 321 2.88 -24.08 -11.75
CA LYS A 321 4.35 -24.25 -11.76
C LYS A 321 5.04 -23.66 -12.99
N SER A 322 4.45 -23.84 -14.19
CA SER A 322 4.98 -23.26 -15.43
C SER A 322 4.99 -21.73 -15.42
N LYS A 323 3.91 -21.11 -14.95
CA LYS A 323 3.78 -19.66 -14.82
C LYS A 323 4.72 -19.11 -13.77
N LEU A 324 4.81 -19.77 -12.61
CA LEU A 324 5.73 -19.41 -11.52
C LEU A 324 7.19 -19.42 -11.97
N ASN A 325 7.62 -20.51 -12.60
CA ASN A 325 8.97 -20.61 -13.14
C ASN A 325 9.25 -19.49 -14.15
N LYS A 326 8.26 -19.14 -14.97
CA LYS A 326 8.41 -18.06 -15.95
C LYS A 326 8.50 -16.68 -15.29
N ILE A 327 7.71 -16.42 -14.25
CA ILE A 327 7.80 -15.19 -13.44
C ILE A 327 9.20 -15.05 -12.86
N MET A 328 9.72 -16.08 -12.21
CA MET A 328 11.05 -16.06 -11.59
C MET A 328 12.17 -15.89 -12.61
N GLU A 329 12.10 -16.61 -13.74
CA GLU A 329 13.06 -16.48 -14.83
C GLU A 329 13.09 -15.04 -15.38
N LEU A 330 11.92 -14.44 -15.60
CA LEU A 330 11.79 -13.07 -16.09
C LEU A 330 12.24 -12.06 -15.03
N TYR A 331 11.85 -12.25 -13.77
CA TYR A 331 12.23 -11.37 -12.67
C TYR A 331 13.76 -11.29 -12.53
N GLU A 332 14.46 -12.42 -12.52
CA GLU A 332 15.93 -12.45 -12.48
C GLU A 332 16.56 -11.70 -13.66
N LYS A 333 16.07 -11.93 -14.88
CA LYS A 333 16.57 -11.26 -16.10
C LYS A 333 16.33 -9.75 -16.06
N ILE A 334 15.13 -9.34 -15.65
CA ILE A 334 14.73 -7.95 -15.59
C ILE A 334 15.46 -7.22 -14.46
N TYR A 335 15.62 -7.85 -13.31
CA TYR A 335 16.37 -7.31 -12.17
C TYR A 335 17.83 -7.07 -12.55
N ALA A 336 18.48 -8.07 -13.16
CA ALA A 336 19.84 -7.93 -13.68
C ALA A 336 19.96 -6.77 -14.70
N SER A 337 19.00 -6.68 -15.63
CA SER A 337 18.97 -5.61 -16.64
C SER A 337 18.74 -4.23 -16.03
N ASN A 338 17.92 -4.12 -14.98
CA ASN A 338 17.72 -2.87 -14.24
C ASN A 338 19.02 -2.45 -13.53
N TRP A 339 19.76 -3.40 -12.96
CA TRP A 339 21.07 -3.15 -12.36
C TRP A 339 22.09 -2.63 -13.38
N VAL A 340 22.14 -3.25 -14.58
CA VAL A 340 22.96 -2.78 -15.70
C VAL A 340 22.55 -1.36 -16.13
N ALA A 341 21.25 -1.07 -16.20
CA ALA A 341 20.76 0.26 -16.54
C ALA A 341 21.18 1.33 -15.52
N ARG A 342 21.17 1.01 -14.22
CA ARG A 342 21.67 1.89 -13.16
C ARG A 342 23.17 2.17 -13.31
N ILE A 343 23.97 1.14 -13.58
CA ILE A 343 25.40 1.29 -13.88
C ILE A 343 25.60 2.26 -15.05
N ILE A 344 24.91 2.03 -16.17
CA ILE A 344 25.05 2.86 -17.37
C ILE A 344 24.63 4.30 -17.09
N GLY A 345 23.54 4.49 -16.34
CA GLY A 345 23.04 5.80 -15.95
C GLY A 345 24.04 6.62 -15.16
N SER A 346 24.83 5.97 -14.30
CA SER A 346 25.83 6.62 -13.45
C SER A 346 27.26 6.56 -13.99
N TYR A 347 27.51 5.84 -15.10
CA TYR A 347 28.87 5.50 -15.55
C TYR A 347 29.77 6.71 -15.82
N GLN A 348 29.17 7.81 -16.26
CA GLN A 348 29.88 9.05 -16.60
C GLN A 348 30.51 9.70 -15.35
N PHE A 349 29.97 9.41 -14.18
CA PHE A 349 30.41 9.94 -12.89
C PHE A 349 31.41 9.03 -12.16
N TYR A 350 31.68 7.85 -12.71
CA TYR A 350 32.59 6.88 -12.09
C TYR A 350 34.06 7.22 -12.33
N ASP A 351 34.89 6.99 -11.32
CA ASP A 351 36.34 6.99 -11.46
C ASP A 351 36.85 5.74 -12.24
N ASP A 352 38.14 5.68 -12.55
CA ASP A 352 38.70 4.56 -13.33
C ASP A 352 38.59 3.19 -12.64
N LYS A 353 38.58 3.16 -11.29
CA LYS A 353 38.44 1.93 -10.52
C LYS A 353 36.98 1.46 -10.55
N GLU A 354 36.04 2.36 -10.33
CA GLU A 354 34.61 2.13 -10.41
C GLU A 354 34.19 1.71 -11.82
N LYS A 355 34.76 2.32 -12.87
CA LYS A 355 34.53 1.92 -14.26
C LYS A 355 34.96 0.49 -14.55
N LYS A 356 36.14 0.07 -14.06
CA LYS A 356 36.62 -1.31 -14.19
C LYS A 356 35.71 -2.29 -13.44
N GLN A 357 35.29 -1.93 -12.23
CA GLN A 357 34.39 -2.74 -11.42
C GLN A 357 33.00 -2.86 -12.05
N ALA A 358 32.44 -1.77 -12.56
CA ALA A 358 31.18 -1.74 -13.30
C ALA A 358 31.23 -2.68 -14.52
N LYS A 359 32.29 -2.60 -15.34
CA LYS A 359 32.49 -3.51 -16.49
C LYS A 359 32.59 -4.97 -16.05
N LYS A 360 33.28 -5.26 -14.95
CA LYS A 360 33.35 -6.60 -14.37
C LYS A 360 31.96 -7.13 -13.99
N ILE A 361 31.16 -6.33 -13.28
CA ILE A 361 29.82 -6.77 -12.85
C ILE A 361 28.88 -6.98 -14.06
N VAL A 362 28.92 -6.09 -15.06
CA VAL A 362 28.13 -6.27 -16.29
C VAL A 362 28.54 -7.56 -17.02
N ASN A 363 29.84 -7.86 -17.12
CA ASN A 363 30.32 -9.12 -17.69
C ASN A 363 29.87 -10.35 -16.90
N GLU A 364 29.87 -10.30 -15.56
CA GLU A 364 29.39 -11.38 -14.71
C GLU A 364 27.89 -11.63 -14.90
N LEU A 365 27.09 -10.56 -14.94
CA LEU A 365 25.66 -10.65 -15.24
C LEU A 365 25.41 -11.18 -16.66
N ALA A 366 26.25 -10.79 -17.62
CA ALA A 366 26.14 -11.26 -19.00
C ALA A 366 26.53 -12.73 -19.15
N ALA A 367 27.54 -13.20 -18.42
CA ALA A 367 27.88 -14.61 -18.38
C ALA A 367 26.74 -15.46 -17.81
N LYS A 368 25.99 -14.93 -16.83
CA LYS A 368 24.85 -15.62 -16.21
C LYS A 368 23.57 -15.58 -17.06
N HIS A 369 23.24 -14.44 -17.66
CA HIS A 369 21.94 -14.20 -18.29
C HIS A 369 21.98 -14.06 -19.82
N GLY A 370 23.17 -13.89 -20.40
CA GLY A 370 23.39 -13.64 -21.82
C GLY A 370 23.23 -12.17 -22.22
N TRP A 371 24.10 -11.69 -23.10
CA TRP A 371 24.11 -10.31 -23.60
C TRP A 371 22.77 -9.87 -24.20
N LYS A 372 22.20 -10.72 -25.07
CA LYS A 372 20.88 -10.49 -25.67
C LYS A 372 19.80 -10.29 -24.63
N SER A 373 19.75 -11.15 -23.62
CA SER A 373 18.74 -11.02 -22.55
C SER A 373 18.90 -9.72 -21.78
N LEU A 374 20.13 -9.35 -21.39
CA LEU A 374 20.36 -8.12 -20.65
C LEU A 374 19.91 -6.89 -21.44
N ILE A 375 20.20 -6.83 -22.73
CA ILE A 375 19.82 -5.70 -23.60
C ILE A 375 18.30 -5.67 -23.81
N MET A 376 17.67 -6.81 -24.09
CA MET A 376 16.24 -6.89 -24.36
C MET A 376 15.37 -6.43 -23.18
N TYR A 377 15.80 -6.66 -21.93
CA TYR A 377 15.02 -6.33 -20.73
C TYR A 377 15.41 -4.99 -20.07
N LEU A 378 16.24 -4.16 -20.71
CA LEU A 378 16.55 -2.82 -20.21
C LEU A 378 15.27 -2.00 -19.97
N PRO A 379 15.22 -1.12 -18.95
CA PRO A 379 14.01 -0.32 -18.68
C PRO A 379 13.56 0.52 -19.89
N PHE A 380 14.51 0.98 -20.70
CA PHE A 380 14.20 1.78 -21.89
C PHE A 380 13.77 0.98 -23.11
N SER A 381 14.14 -0.30 -23.25
CA SER A 381 13.53 -1.17 -24.26
C SER A 381 12.07 -1.47 -23.94
N ARG A 382 11.58 -1.12 -22.73
CA ARG A 382 10.19 -1.36 -22.29
C ARG A 382 9.33 -0.09 -22.22
N SER A 383 9.90 1.12 -22.31
CA SER A 383 9.14 2.38 -22.25
C SER A 383 8.52 2.78 -23.61
N ARG A 384 7.38 3.49 -23.59
CA ARG A 384 6.72 4.09 -24.78
C ARG A 384 6.86 5.61 -24.82
N HIS A 385 7.24 6.22 -23.71
CA HIS A 385 7.45 7.66 -23.61
C HIS A 385 8.91 7.99 -23.96
N CYS A 386 9.08 8.92 -24.90
CA CYS A 386 10.33 9.28 -25.57
C CYS A 386 11.51 9.65 -24.64
N TRP A 387 11.26 9.84 -23.34
CA TRP A 387 12.28 10.20 -22.33
C TRP A 387 13.29 9.10 -22.03
N PHE A 388 12.94 7.83 -22.26
CA PHE A 388 13.83 6.70 -21.94
C PHE A 388 14.53 6.10 -23.15
N LEU A 389 14.12 6.39 -24.39
CA LEU A 389 14.76 5.82 -25.59
C LEU A 389 16.30 6.01 -25.54
N PRO A 390 17.06 5.03 -26.04
CA PRO A 390 18.51 5.20 -26.17
C PRO A 390 18.75 6.39 -27.11
N ASN A 391 19.35 7.46 -26.58
CA ASN A 391 19.91 8.52 -27.42
C ASN A 391 21.31 8.10 -27.89
N GLU A 392 21.91 8.81 -28.86
CA GLU A 392 23.25 8.47 -29.36
C GLU A 392 24.28 8.30 -28.25
N LYS A 393 24.22 9.15 -27.22
CA LYS A 393 25.10 9.07 -26.05
C LYS A 393 24.92 7.77 -25.25
N LYS A 394 23.68 7.32 -25.04
CA LYS A 394 23.38 6.04 -24.40
C LYS A 394 23.78 4.87 -25.29
N LEU A 395 23.58 4.95 -26.61
CA LEU A 395 24.03 3.90 -27.54
C LEU A 395 25.55 3.76 -27.53
N GLN A 396 26.28 4.87 -27.51
CA GLN A 396 27.74 4.87 -27.38
C GLN A 396 28.18 4.21 -26.06
N LEU A 397 27.56 4.58 -24.94
CA LEU A 397 27.81 3.95 -23.65
C LEU A 397 27.46 2.46 -23.65
N LEU A 398 26.37 2.05 -24.30
CA LEU A 398 26.04 0.64 -24.47
C LEU A 398 27.15 -0.08 -25.25
N SER A 399 27.64 0.48 -26.36
CA SER A 399 28.75 -0.12 -27.11
C SER A 399 30.05 -0.23 -26.31
N GLU A 400 30.27 0.58 -25.27
CA GLU A 400 31.41 0.44 -24.36
C GLU A 400 31.28 -0.72 -23.36
N PHE A 401 30.04 -1.14 -23.07
CA PHE A 401 29.72 -2.21 -22.11
C PHE A 401 29.46 -3.55 -22.77
N PHE A 402 28.88 -3.52 -23.96
CA PHE A 402 28.40 -4.69 -24.67
C PHE A 402 29.36 -5.01 -25.82
N PRO A 403 30.08 -6.16 -25.79
CA PRO A 403 31.03 -6.54 -26.82
C PRO A 403 30.32 -7.11 -28.08
N VAL A 404 29.31 -6.39 -28.55
CA VAL A 404 28.52 -6.71 -29.75
C VAL A 404 28.40 -5.47 -30.63
N ALA A 405 28.17 -5.66 -31.92
CA ALA A 405 28.02 -4.57 -32.87
C ALA A 405 26.86 -3.65 -32.47
N LYS A 406 26.98 -2.35 -32.77
CA LYS A 406 25.97 -1.34 -32.43
C LYS A 406 24.60 -1.71 -33.02
N GLU A 407 24.60 -2.21 -34.25
CA GLU A 407 23.41 -2.65 -34.98
C GLU A 407 22.71 -3.81 -34.25
N THR A 408 23.48 -4.72 -33.65
CA THR A 408 22.96 -5.83 -32.83
C THR A 408 22.33 -5.34 -31.53
N ILE A 409 22.92 -4.32 -30.90
CA ILE A 409 22.34 -3.68 -29.70
C ILE A 409 21.00 -3.05 -30.05
N GLU A 410 20.93 -2.30 -31.14
CA GLU A 410 19.70 -1.65 -31.63
C GLU A 410 18.61 -2.68 -31.96
N GLU A 411 18.97 -3.77 -32.64
CA GLU A 411 18.05 -4.88 -32.93
C GLU A 411 17.45 -5.49 -31.65
N TRP A 412 18.28 -5.82 -30.67
CA TRP A 412 17.81 -6.45 -29.42
C TRP A 412 17.00 -5.48 -28.55
N LEU A 413 17.31 -4.19 -28.57
CA LEU A 413 16.47 -3.17 -27.94
C LEU A 413 15.09 -3.11 -28.61
N TYR A 414 15.04 -3.17 -29.94
CA TYR A 414 13.79 -3.19 -30.69
C TYR A 414 12.98 -4.47 -30.45
N GLU A 415 13.62 -5.63 -30.34
CA GLU A 415 12.96 -6.87 -29.92
C GLU A 415 12.35 -6.72 -28.51
N GLY A 416 13.06 -6.09 -27.58
CA GLY A 416 12.54 -5.78 -26.24
C GLY A 416 11.30 -4.88 -26.28
N ILE A 417 11.27 -3.89 -27.17
CA ILE A 417 10.09 -3.01 -27.39
C ILE A 417 8.89 -3.81 -27.91
N LYS A 418 9.12 -4.83 -28.75
CA LYS A 418 8.06 -5.70 -29.28
C LYS A 418 7.49 -6.68 -28.25
N MET A 419 8.22 -7.01 -27.19
CA MET A 419 7.75 -7.90 -26.12
C MET A 419 6.63 -7.31 -25.24
N LYS A 420 6.18 -6.07 -25.53
CA LYS A 420 5.10 -5.41 -24.79
C LYS A 420 3.80 -6.20 -24.86
N GLU A 421 3.25 -6.50 -23.69
CA GLU A 421 1.80 -6.60 -23.55
C GLU A 421 1.21 -5.18 -23.54
N PRO A 422 0.00 -4.98 -24.09
CA PRO A 422 -0.65 -3.70 -24.03
C PRO A 422 -0.94 -3.36 -22.56
N ILE A 423 -0.11 -2.50 -21.98
CA ILE A 423 -0.51 -1.73 -20.81
C ILE A 423 -1.63 -0.79 -21.32
N ASP A 424 -2.85 -1.15 -20.93
CA ASP A 424 -4.04 -0.30 -20.85
C ASP A 424 -4.75 0.13 -22.13
N LYS A 425 -5.35 -0.85 -22.82
CA LYS A 425 -6.72 -0.62 -23.27
C LYS A 425 -7.71 -0.69 -22.11
N ASP A 426 -7.50 -1.62 -21.17
CA ASP A 426 -8.46 -1.88 -20.10
C ASP A 426 -8.50 -0.79 -19.03
N LYS A 427 -7.38 -0.24 -18.55
CA LYS A 427 -7.41 0.85 -17.54
C LYS A 427 -7.81 2.19 -18.16
N PHE A 428 -7.55 2.41 -19.45
CA PHE A 428 -8.11 3.54 -20.21
C PHE A 428 -9.62 3.39 -20.40
N GLU A 429 -10.12 2.20 -20.75
CA GLU A 429 -11.55 1.92 -20.86
C GLU A 429 -12.25 1.86 -19.49
N GLN A 430 -11.55 1.48 -18.42
CA GLN A 430 -12.07 1.49 -17.05
C GLN A 430 -12.20 2.92 -16.54
N LEU A 431 -11.19 3.78 -16.72
CA LEU A 431 -11.29 5.22 -16.47
C LEU A 431 -12.43 5.84 -17.28
N LYS A 432 -12.53 5.50 -18.56
CA LYS A 432 -13.59 6.01 -19.46
C LYS A 432 -14.99 5.54 -19.06
N ARG A 433 -15.15 4.32 -18.54
CA ARG A 433 -16.41 3.80 -17.96
C ARG A 433 -16.76 4.50 -16.66
N THR A 434 -15.79 4.68 -15.77
CA THR A 434 -15.97 5.43 -14.52
C THR A 434 -16.41 6.86 -14.81
N PHE A 435 -15.85 7.53 -15.83
CA PHE A 435 -16.26 8.89 -16.22
C PHE A 435 -17.58 8.95 -17.01
N LYS A 436 -18.01 7.86 -17.66
CA LYS A 436 -19.30 7.82 -18.37
C LYS A 436 -20.49 7.68 -17.42
N GLY A 437 -20.32 7.01 -16.28
CA GLY A 437 -21.37 6.81 -15.27
C GLY A 437 -21.73 8.05 -14.44
N PHE A 438 -20.97 9.14 -14.55
CA PHE A 438 -21.27 10.44 -13.89
C PHE A 438 -22.00 11.44 -14.80
N LYS A 439 -22.38 11.02 -16.01
CA LYS A 439 -23.11 11.85 -16.99
C LYS A 439 -24.55 11.42 -17.26
N GLU A 440 -25.03 10.44 -16.49
CA GLU A 440 -26.45 10.07 -16.37
C GLU A 440 -26.91 10.47 -14.97
#